data_AF-A0A445ANZ5-F1
#
_entry.id   AF-A0A445ANZ5-F1
#
_cell.length_a   1.000
_cell.length_b   1.000
_cell.length_c   1.000
_cell.angle_alpha   90.00
_cell.angle_beta   90.00
_cell.angle_gamma   90.00
#
_symmetry.space_group_name_H-M   'P 1'
#
loop_
_entity.id
_entity.type
_entity.pdbx_description
1 polymer ?
#
loop_
_entity_poly.entity_id
_entity_poly.type
_entity_poly.pdbx_seq_one_letter_code
_entity_poly.pdbx_strand_id
1 'polypeptide(L)'
;MVQLSKQERLWRLVSVASAVIGLICYALSSSFNHLFGNWKPWKIIFYTLFSSITFLVAVLAKDWKKSTTLRFIASKWQRFRIIRFRSVTTFLVMVSTTVFSFFSDRAAAEVAKPDAHNVVSSVAFSAMSLSLSRNVPFEFEELMYFFMGIFIAQMMKIKMLLGFSVGVVLSFCFVILHSRVDEAHDRTESVGIQDEQLQVAIDVASLQASGENQGITWVMQRVRQAAQRSGTRPESIRVVAVSKTKPVSMIRELYDAGHRCFGENYVQEIIEKASQLPQDIEWHFIGNLQSNKVKPLLSGVPNLAMLEVVDNQKVANHLDRMVSTLKRNPLKVLVEVNTTKSGIDPSNCVDLAKHVKLSCPNLVFSGLMTIGRPDYTSTPENFKTLSNCRTEVCKPLEMPEEQCELSMGMSFYLTRPDSVDVSQGFFPSLKLCLFTSIERKNTKLYLELEIVMIEMGSTNVRIGSTIFGPRDYSKKQE
;
A
#
# COMPACT_ATOMS: atom_id res chain seq x y z
N MET A 1 15.93 -22.35 -17.52
CA MET A 1 14.72 -22.49 -18.37
C MET A 1 13.58 -22.95 -17.47
N VAL A 2 12.81 -22.03 -16.87
CA VAL A 2 11.82 -22.36 -15.82
C VAL A 2 10.68 -23.15 -16.44
N GLN A 3 10.46 -24.39 -15.98
CA GLN A 3 9.31 -25.20 -16.39
C GLN A 3 8.03 -24.48 -15.98
N LEU A 4 7.16 -24.26 -16.97
CA LEU A 4 5.82 -23.72 -16.74
C LEU A 4 5.03 -24.64 -15.81
N SER A 5 4.34 -24.07 -14.83
CA SER A 5 3.31 -24.82 -14.09
C SER A 5 2.26 -25.30 -15.08
N LYS A 6 1.72 -26.51 -14.88
CA LYS A 6 0.68 -27.08 -15.77
C LYS A 6 -0.53 -26.15 -15.91
N GLN A 7 -0.81 -25.37 -14.87
CA GLN A 7 -1.92 -24.40 -14.80
C GLN A 7 -1.73 -23.22 -15.76
N GLU A 8 -0.52 -22.65 -15.87
CA GLU A 8 -0.26 -21.54 -16.81
C GLU A 8 -0.39 -21.97 -18.28
N ARG A 9 0.04 -23.19 -18.61
CA ARG A 9 -0.14 -23.75 -19.96
C ARG A 9 -1.61 -23.92 -20.30
N LEU A 10 -2.39 -24.41 -19.35
CA LEU A 10 -3.83 -24.60 -19.51
C LEU A 10 -4.55 -23.28 -19.78
N TRP A 11 -4.27 -22.22 -19.00
CA TRP A 11 -4.91 -20.92 -19.21
C TRP A 11 -4.57 -20.32 -20.58
N ARG A 12 -3.35 -20.48 -21.06
CA ARG A 12 -3.00 -20.00 -22.40
C ARG A 12 -3.73 -20.75 -23.50
N LEU A 13 -3.83 -22.07 -23.38
CA LEU A 13 -4.62 -22.88 -24.30
C LEU A 13 -6.08 -22.43 -24.29
N VAL A 14 -6.65 -22.16 -23.11
CA VAL A 14 -8.01 -21.60 -22.97
C VAL A 14 -8.13 -20.23 -23.63
N SER A 15 -7.18 -19.31 -23.41
CA SER A 15 -7.17 -17.98 -24.03
C SER A 15 -7.15 -18.06 -25.55
N VAL A 16 -6.24 -18.86 -26.11
CA VAL A 16 -6.04 -19.01 -27.55
C VAL A 16 -7.25 -19.70 -28.18
N ALA A 17 -7.73 -20.81 -27.60
CA ALA A 17 -8.91 -21.51 -28.09
C ALA A 17 -10.15 -20.60 -28.06
N SER A 18 -10.34 -19.86 -26.97
CA SER A 18 -11.48 -18.94 -26.83
C SER A 18 -11.38 -17.75 -27.79
N ALA A 19 -10.18 -17.22 -28.06
CA ALA A 19 -9.97 -16.18 -29.06
C ALA A 19 -10.34 -16.66 -30.47
N VAL A 20 -9.87 -17.85 -30.85
CA VAL A 20 -10.16 -18.45 -32.17
C VAL A 20 -11.66 -18.72 -32.33
N ILE A 21 -12.29 -19.34 -31.35
CA ILE A 21 -13.73 -19.62 -31.36
C ILE A 21 -14.52 -18.31 -31.40
N GLY A 22 -14.15 -17.33 -30.56
CA GLY A 22 -14.83 -16.03 -30.48
C GLY A 22 -14.78 -15.27 -31.80
N LEU A 23 -13.61 -15.23 -32.45
CA LEU A 23 -13.43 -14.58 -33.74
C LEU A 23 -14.21 -15.30 -34.85
N ILE A 24 -14.05 -16.62 -35.00
CA ILE A 24 -14.76 -17.38 -36.05
C ILE A 24 -16.28 -17.24 -35.89
N CYS A 25 -16.81 -17.39 -34.68
CA CYS A 25 -18.24 -17.23 -34.44
C CYS A 25 -18.70 -15.77 -34.66
N TYR A 26 -17.90 -14.77 -34.29
CA TYR A 26 -18.27 -13.38 -34.57
C TYR A 26 -18.29 -13.09 -36.07
N ALA A 27 -17.33 -13.58 -36.85
CA ALA A 27 -17.28 -13.42 -38.31
C ALA A 27 -18.50 -14.02 -39.03
N LEU A 28 -19.04 -15.11 -38.48
CA LEU A 28 -20.23 -15.78 -39.03
C LEU A 28 -21.55 -15.17 -38.53
N SER A 29 -21.51 -14.20 -37.62
CA SER A 29 -22.71 -13.72 -36.96
C SER A 29 -23.49 -12.70 -37.77
N SER A 30 -24.80 -12.65 -37.53
CA SER A 30 -25.72 -11.66 -38.09
C SER A 30 -25.35 -10.24 -37.66
N SER A 31 -24.79 -10.06 -36.46
CA SER A 31 -24.34 -8.74 -35.99
C SER A 31 -23.13 -8.25 -36.76
N PHE A 32 -22.19 -9.14 -37.13
CA PHE A 32 -21.07 -8.77 -37.97
C PHE A 32 -21.54 -8.38 -39.38
N ASN A 33 -22.43 -9.19 -39.97
CA ASN A 33 -23.02 -8.89 -41.28
C ASN A 33 -23.84 -7.59 -41.28
N HIS A 34 -24.51 -7.25 -40.18
CA HIS A 34 -25.23 -5.98 -40.05
C HIS A 34 -24.27 -4.79 -39.91
N LEU A 35 -23.23 -4.91 -39.08
CA LEU A 35 -22.30 -3.81 -38.77
C LEU A 35 -21.32 -3.54 -39.93
N PHE A 36 -20.82 -4.61 -40.55
CA PHE A 36 -19.81 -4.53 -41.59
C PHE A 36 -20.37 -4.78 -42.98
N GLY A 37 -21.62 -5.23 -43.15
CA GLY A 37 -22.19 -5.59 -44.45
C GLY A 37 -21.53 -6.84 -45.07
N ASN A 38 -21.82 -7.10 -46.34
CA ASN A 38 -21.25 -8.25 -47.06
C ASN A 38 -19.70 -8.21 -47.08
N TRP A 39 -19.11 -9.40 -47.02
CA TRP A 39 -17.67 -9.64 -47.11
C TRP A 39 -17.11 -9.11 -48.43
N LYS A 40 -16.34 -8.01 -48.33
CA LYS A 40 -15.52 -7.48 -49.44
C LYS A 40 -14.05 -7.81 -49.15
N PRO A 41 -13.19 -7.98 -50.18
CA PRO A 41 -11.79 -8.36 -49.99
C PRO A 41 -11.02 -7.50 -48.99
N TRP A 42 -11.22 -6.17 -49.00
CA TRP A 42 -10.57 -5.27 -48.04
C TRP A 42 -11.06 -5.43 -46.59
N LYS A 43 -12.33 -5.81 -46.38
CA LYS A 43 -12.88 -6.11 -45.04
C LYS A 43 -12.31 -7.42 -44.50
N ILE A 44 -12.11 -8.40 -45.38
CA ILE A 44 -11.42 -9.66 -45.03
C ILE A 44 -9.99 -9.35 -44.58
N ILE A 45 -9.27 -8.50 -45.31
CA ILE A 45 -7.91 -8.07 -44.94
C ILE A 45 -7.91 -7.35 -43.58
N PHE A 46 -8.82 -6.40 -43.36
CA PHE A 46 -8.89 -5.68 -42.09
C PHE A 46 -9.24 -6.61 -40.91
N TYR A 47 -10.22 -7.49 -41.12
CA TYR A 47 -10.66 -8.44 -40.10
C TYR A 47 -9.58 -9.47 -39.75
N THR A 48 -8.88 -9.99 -40.76
CA THR A 48 -7.74 -10.91 -40.56
C THR A 48 -6.58 -10.23 -39.85
N LEU A 49 -6.28 -8.96 -40.18
CA LEU A 49 -5.27 -8.18 -39.46
C LEU A 49 -5.65 -7.98 -37.99
N PHE A 50 -6.88 -7.53 -37.70
CA PHE A 50 -7.35 -7.35 -36.32
C PHE A 50 -7.35 -8.67 -35.53
N SER A 51 -7.85 -9.74 -36.14
CA SER A 51 -7.87 -11.11 -35.57
C SER A 51 -6.45 -11.62 -35.28
N SER A 52 -5.50 -11.35 -36.16
CA SER A 52 -4.10 -11.72 -35.98
C SER A 52 -3.46 -11.00 -34.80
N ILE A 53 -3.82 -9.73 -34.56
CA ILE A 53 -3.36 -8.95 -33.41
C ILE A 53 -3.94 -9.53 -32.12
N THR A 54 -5.24 -9.79 -32.06
CA THR A 54 -5.89 -10.41 -30.88
C THR A 54 -5.29 -11.77 -30.56
N PHE A 55 -5.01 -12.58 -31.59
CA PHE A 55 -4.33 -13.87 -31.45
C PHE A 55 -2.90 -13.71 -30.94
N LEU A 56 -2.14 -12.76 -31.48
CA LEU A 56 -0.77 -12.47 -31.05
C LEU A 56 -0.72 -12.04 -29.58
N VAL A 57 -1.69 -11.21 -29.14
CA VAL A 57 -1.82 -10.80 -27.73
C VAL A 57 -2.10 -12.01 -26.83
N ALA A 58 -2.96 -12.94 -27.24
CA ALA A 58 -3.26 -14.16 -26.49
C ALA A 58 -2.04 -15.10 -26.39
N VAL A 59 -1.25 -15.22 -27.46
CA VAL A 59 -0.06 -16.09 -27.51
C VAL A 59 1.12 -15.48 -26.74
N LEU A 60 1.39 -14.19 -26.92
CA LEU A 60 2.57 -13.50 -26.36
C LEU A 60 2.37 -12.98 -24.94
N ALA A 61 1.20 -13.18 -24.34
CA ALA A 61 0.85 -12.68 -23.01
C ALA A 61 1.92 -12.98 -21.92
N LYS A 62 2.66 -14.11 -22.02
CA LYS A 62 3.73 -14.46 -21.08
C LYS A 62 4.92 -13.50 -21.12
N ASP A 63 5.38 -13.18 -22.31
CA ASP A 63 6.61 -12.40 -22.50
C ASP A 63 6.36 -10.95 -22.07
N TRP A 64 5.10 -10.54 -22.08
CA TRP A 64 4.66 -9.23 -21.63
C TRP A 64 4.77 -9.06 -20.11
N LYS A 65 4.56 -10.13 -19.30
CA LYS A 65 4.77 -10.09 -17.84
C LYS A 65 6.24 -9.81 -17.47
N LYS A 66 7.19 -10.20 -18.33
CA LYS A 66 8.64 -10.05 -18.08
C LYS A 66 9.19 -8.70 -18.52
N SER A 67 8.54 -8.01 -19.45
CA SER A 67 9.01 -6.75 -19.99
C SER A 67 8.94 -5.61 -18.97
N THR A 68 10.08 -4.97 -18.71
CA THR A 68 10.21 -3.84 -17.78
C THR A 68 9.49 -2.60 -18.31
N THR A 69 9.55 -2.37 -19.62
CA THR A 69 8.91 -1.24 -20.31
C THR A 69 7.39 -1.34 -20.26
N LEU A 70 6.82 -2.53 -20.47
CA LEU A 70 5.37 -2.75 -20.39
C LEU A 70 4.85 -2.60 -18.96
N ARG A 71 5.62 -3.02 -17.95
CA ARG A 71 5.30 -2.78 -16.54
C ARG A 71 5.31 -1.29 -16.18
N PHE A 72 6.25 -0.52 -16.73
CA PHE A 72 6.30 0.94 -16.57
C PHE A 72 5.12 1.64 -17.26
N ILE A 73 4.73 1.20 -18.45
CA ILE A 73 3.54 1.73 -19.15
C ILE A 73 2.27 1.37 -18.37
N ALA A 74 2.14 0.12 -17.93
CA ALA A 74 1.01 -0.33 -17.12
C ALA A 74 0.91 0.45 -15.80
N SER A 75 2.03 0.70 -15.10
CA SER A 75 2.02 1.50 -13.87
C SER A 75 1.62 2.95 -14.12
N LYS A 76 2.06 3.56 -15.22
CA LYS A 76 1.64 4.91 -15.64
C LYS A 76 0.15 4.96 -16.03
N TRP A 77 -0.34 3.90 -16.69
CA TRP A 77 -1.75 3.75 -17.09
C TRP A 77 -2.67 3.53 -15.87
N GLN A 78 -2.24 2.73 -14.88
CA GLN A 78 -2.94 2.57 -13.61
C GLN A 78 -2.97 3.86 -12.78
N ARG A 79 -1.90 4.66 -12.81
CA ARG A 79 -1.84 5.97 -12.14
C ARG A 79 -2.84 6.99 -12.68
N PHE A 80 -3.23 6.86 -13.95
CA PHE A 80 -4.21 7.74 -14.61
C PHE A 80 -5.66 7.38 -14.29
N ARG A 81 -5.91 6.18 -13.76
CA ARG A 81 -7.25 5.61 -13.57
C ARG A 81 -7.66 5.69 -12.10
N ILE A 82 -8.04 6.88 -11.66
CA ILE A 82 -8.56 7.19 -10.31
C ILE A 82 -9.83 6.35 -10.04
N ILE A 83 -9.96 5.81 -8.82
CA ILE A 83 -11.04 4.92 -8.31
C ILE A 83 -12.47 5.33 -8.72
N ARG A 84 -12.72 6.64 -8.93
CA ARG A 84 -14.01 7.17 -9.39
C ARG A 84 -14.40 6.76 -10.82
N PHE A 85 -13.42 6.49 -11.70
CA PHE A 85 -13.67 6.14 -13.10
C PHE A 85 -14.11 4.68 -13.26
N ARG A 86 -13.68 3.77 -12.38
CA ARG A 86 -13.97 2.32 -12.48
C ARG A 86 -15.46 2.00 -12.39
N SER A 87 -16.14 2.61 -11.41
CA SER A 87 -17.59 2.45 -11.26
C SER A 87 -18.35 3.13 -12.39
N VAL A 88 -17.85 4.27 -12.88
CA VAL A 88 -18.47 5.05 -13.97
C VAL A 88 -18.31 4.33 -15.32
N THR A 89 -17.16 3.72 -15.61
CA THR A 89 -16.92 2.93 -16.83
C THR A 89 -17.73 1.64 -16.81
N THR A 90 -17.76 0.92 -15.69
CA THR A 90 -18.60 -0.29 -15.54
C THR A 90 -20.09 0.04 -15.68
N PHE A 91 -20.52 1.16 -15.09
CA PHE A 91 -21.89 1.66 -15.21
C PHE A 91 -22.20 2.11 -16.64
N LEU A 92 -21.32 2.87 -17.30
CA LEU A 92 -21.45 3.27 -18.71
C LEU A 92 -21.52 2.06 -19.63
N VAL A 93 -20.68 1.05 -19.41
CA VAL A 93 -20.72 -0.22 -20.14
C VAL A 93 -22.06 -0.91 -19.95
N MET A 94 -22.56 -1.03 -18.72
CA MET A 94 -23.87 -1.64 -18.47
C MET A 94 -25.01 -0.83 -19.10
N VAL A 95 -24.98 0.49 -18.98
CA VAL A 95 -26.00 1.38 -19.56
C VAL A 95 -25.95 1.34 -21.08
N SER A 96 -24.78 1.45 -21.71
CA SER A 96 -24.60 1.35 -23.16
C SER A 96 -25.00 -0.02 -23.69
N THR A 97 -24.70 -1.11 -22.96
CA THR A 97 -25.11 -2.48 -23.36
C THR A 97 -26.62 -2.67 -23.21
N THR A 98 -27.23 -2.11 -22.16
CA THR A 98 -28.68 -2.13 -21.94
C THR A 98 -29.41 -1.28 -22.99
N VAL A 99 -28.89 -0.11 -23.30
CA VAL A 99 -29.42 0.82 -24.32
C VAL A 99 -29.25 0.22 -25.71
N PHE A 100 -28.11 -0.41 -26.02
CA PHE A 100 -27.90 -1.14 -27.27
C PHE A 100 -28.85 -2.33 -27.40
N SER A 101 -29.10 -3.08 -26.31
CA SER A 101 -30.11 -4.15 -26.30
C SER A 101 -31.50 -3.58 -26.58
N PHE A 102 -31.88 -2.49 -25.92
CA PHE A 102 -33.17 -1.81 -26.12
C PHE A 102 -33.38 -1.32 -27.57
N PHE A 103 -32.38 -0.70 -28.18
CA PHE A 103 -32.46 -0.24 -29.57
C PHE A 103 -32.42 -1.39 -30.58
N SER A 104 -31.65 -2.45 -30.30
CA SER A 104 -31.64 -3.66 -31.13
C SER A 104 -32.98 -4.40 -31.07
N ASP A 105 -33.66 -4.36 -29.91
CA ASP A 105 -35.01 -4.92 -29.74
C ASP A 105 -36.08 -4.08 -30.43
N ARG A 106 -35.89 -2.75 -30.51
CA ARG A 106 -36.84 -1.84 -31.19
C ARG A 106 -36.69 -1.84 -32.72
N ALA A 107 -35.50 -2.13 -33.25
CA ALA A 107 -35.26 -2.25 -34.69
C ALA A 107 -35.73 -3.61 -35.25
N ALA A 108 -35.85 -4.63 -34.41
CA ALA A 108 -36.34 -5.96 -34.76
C ALA A 108 -37.80 -6.13 -34.31
N ALA A 109 -38.75 -5.50 -35.03
CA ALA A 109 -40.18 -5.74 -34.83
C ALA A 109 -40.65 -7.14 -35.29
N GLU A 110 -39.73 -8.08 -35.54
CA GLU A 110 -40.01 -9.50 -35.68
C GLU A 110 -39.10 -10.26 -34.72
N VAL A 111 -39.69 -11.23 -34.00
CA VAL A 111 -39.04 -12.06 -32.98
C VAL A 111 -37.96 -12.94 -33.63
N ALA A 112 -36.80 -12.36 -33.92
CA ALA A 112 -35.64 -13.09 -34.39
C ALA A 112 -34.98 -13.76 -33.17
N LYS A 113 -34.96 -15.09 -33.16
CA LYS A 113 -34.16 -15.87 -32.19
C LYS A 113 -32.72 -15.31 -32.17
N PRO A 114 -32.09 -15.19 -31.00
CA PRO A 114 -30.72 -14.71 -30.93
C PRO A 114 -29.83 -15.64 -31.74
N ASP A 115 -28.99 -15.04 -32.58
CA ASP A 115 -28.04 -15.77 -33.40
C ASP A 115 -27.08 -16.55 -32.50
N ALA A 116 -27.06 -17.87 -32.68
CA ALA A 116 -26.21 -18.78 -31.93
C ALA A 116 -24.73 -18.38 -32.02
N HIS A 117 -24.30 -17.82 -33.15
CA HIS A 117 -22.93 -17.38 -33.36
C HIS A 117 -22.55 -16.15 -32.51
N ASN A 118 -23.49 -15.23 -32.26
CA ASN A 118 -23.29 -14.11 -31.34
C ASN A 118 -23.24 -14.54 -29.87
N VAL A 119 -24.06 -15.52 -29.50
CA VAL A 119 -24.09 -16.05 -28.15
C VAL A 119 -22.76 -16.74 -27.83
N VAL A 120 -22.30 -17.60 -28.74
CA VAL A 120 -21.03 -18.33 -28.59
C VAL A 120 -19.84 -17.37 -28.60
N SER A 121 -19.82 -16.36 -29.47
CA SER A 121 -18.72 -15.39 -29.51
C SER A 121 -18.62 -14.56 -28.24
N SER A 122 -19.75 -14.15 -27.66
CA SER A 122 -19.79 -13.40 -26.40
C SER A 122 -19.20 -14.21 -25.23
N VAL A 123 -19.60 -15.49 -25.09
CA VAL A 123 -19.04 -16.37 -24.05
C VAL A 123 -17.55 -16.62 -24.27
N ALA A 124 -17.14 -16.83 -25.52
CA ALA A 124 -15.74 -17.05 -25.87
C ALA A 124 -14.87 -15.81 -25.58
N PHE A 125 -15.34 -14.61 -25.88
CA PHE A 125 -14.61 -13.38 -25.55
C PHE A 125 -14.58 -13.08 -24.05
N SER A 126 -15.62 -13.43 -23.29
CA SER A 126 -15.58 -13.38 -21.82
C SER A 126 -14.50 -14.31 -21.26
N ALA A 127 -14.42 -15.55 -21.74
CA ALA A 127 -13.41 -16.52 -21.34
C ALA A 127 -11.99 -16.09 -21.74
N MET A 128 -11.83 -15.52 -22.95
CA MET A 128 -10.56 -14.95 -23.41
C MET A 128 -10.11 -13.79 -22.52
N SER A 129 -11.02 -12.87 -22.18
CA SER A 129 -10.73 -11.70 -21.33
C SER A 129 -10.34 -12.10 -19.91
N LEU A 130 -11.04 -13.07 -19.32
CA LEU A 130 -10.68 -13.67 -18.03
C LEU A 130 -9.31 -14.35 -18.07
N SER A 131 -8.95 -14.94 -19.20
CA SER A 131 -7.64 -15.57 -19.34
C SER A 131 -6.51 -14.57 -19.60
N LEU A 132 -6.79 -13.45 -20.27
CA LEU A 132 -5.83 -12.38 -20.52
C LEU A 132 -5.54 -11.55 -19.26
N SER A 133 -6.57 -11.26 -18.44
CA SER A 133 -6.40 -10.57 -17.14
C SER A 133 -5.41 -11.29 -16.21
N ARG A 134 -5.17 -12.58 -16.42
CA ARG A 134 -4.23 -13.41 -15.64
C ARG A 134 -2.81 -13.47 -16.18
N ASN A 135 -2.62 -13.21 -17.47
CA ASN A 135 -1.31 -13.35 -18.12
C ASN A 135 -0.67 -12.00 -18.42
N VAL A 136 -1.46 -10.91 -18.46
CA VAL A 136 -1.01 -9.57 -18.84
C VAL A 136 -1.27 -8.61 -17.67
N PRO A 137 -0.36 -7.66 -17.36
CA PRO A 137 -0.52 -6.69 -16.28
C PRO A 137 -1.59 -5.61 -16.53
N PHE A 138 -2.46 -5.81 -17.52
CA PHE A 138 -3.56 -4.90 -17.86
C PHE A 138 -4.88 -5.48 -17.34
N GLU A 139 -5.75 -4.64 -16.76
CA GLU A 139 -7.06 -5.05 -16.24
C GLU A 139 -8.06 -5.34 -17.38
N PHE A 140 -8.14 -6.59 -17.85
CA PHE A 140 -9.15 -7.04 -18.83
C PHE A 140 -10.51 -7.42 -18.18
N GLU A 141 -10.68 -7.17 -16.88
CA GLU A 141 -11.90 -7.52 -16.12
C GLU A 141 -13.15 -6.82 -16.65
N GLU A 142 -13.03 -5.54 -17.02
CA GLU A 142 -14.16 -4.77 -17.57
C GLU A 142 -14.64 -5.33 -18.91
N LEU A 143 -13.70 -5.85 -19.71
CA LEU A 143 -14.00 -6.48 -20.98
C LEU A 143 -14.72 -7.82 -20.78
N MET A 144 -14.34 -8.58 -19.75
CA MET A 144 -15.07 -9.78 -19.35
C MET A 144 -16.51 -9.46 -18.94
N TYR A 145 -16.71 -8.45 -18.07
CA TYR A 145 -18.06 -8.05 -17.64
C TYR A 145 -18.91 -7.51 -18.81
N PHE A 146 -18.29 -6.77 -19.74
CA PHE A 146 -18.94 -6.30 -20.97
C PHE A 146 -19.50 -7.46 -21.80
N PHE A 147 -18.68 -8.46 -22.13
CA PHE A 147 -19.12 -9.60 -22.94
C PHE A 147 -20.13 -10.50 -22.21
N MET A 148 -20.04 -10.61 -20.88
CA MET A 148 -21.06 -11.27 -20.07
C MET A 148 -22.40 -10.52 -20.09
N GLY A 149 -22.38 -9.18 -20.04
CA GLY A 149 -23.58 -8.36 -20.18
C GLY A 149 -24.28 -8.57 -21.53
N ILE A 150 -23.51 -8.65 -22.62
CA ILE A 150 -24.04 -8.96 -23.96
C ILE A 150 -24.66 -10.36 -23.98
N PHE A 151 -24.00 -11.36 -23.41
CA PHE A 151 -24.52 -12.73 -23.34
C PHE A 151 -25.88 -12.80 -22.61
N ILE A 152 -26.00 -12.16 -21.44
CA ILE A 152 -27.25 -12.12 -20.67
C ILE A 152 -28.37 -11.47 -21.49
N ALA A 153 -28.08 -10.33 -22.13
CA ALA A 153 -29.03 -9.63 -22.99
C ALA A 153 -29.54 -10.51 -24.15
N GLN A 154 -28.65 -11.28 -24.79
CA GLN A 154 -29.04 -12.21 -25.86
C GLN A 154 -29.91 -13.38 -25.34
N MET A 155 -29.65 -13.89 -24.14
CA MET A 155 -30.45 -14.97 -23.54
C MET A 155 -31.85 -14.52 -23.11
N MET A 156 -32.00 -13.25 -22.71
CA MET A 156 -33.31 -12.67 -22.40
C MET A 156 -34.25 -12.65 -23.61
N LYS A 157 -33.71 -12.58 -24.85
CA LYS A 157 -34.50 -12.65 -26.10
C LYS A 157 -35.14 -14.01 -26.37
N ILE A 158 -34.59 -15.11 -25.84
CA ILE A 158 -35.18 -16.47 -26.01
C ILE A 158 -36.38 -16.63 -25.08
N LYS A 159 -36.15 -16.42 -23.79
CA LYS A 159 -37.14 -16.45 -22.71
C LYS A 159 -36.61 -15.55 -21.60
N MET A 160 -37.38 -14.55 -21.19
CA MET A 160 -37.02 -13.61 -20.10
C MET A 160 -36.56 -14.34 -18.83
N LEU A 161 -37.28 -15.39 -18.41
CA LEU A 161 -36.96 -16.17 -17.22
C LEU A 161 -35.68 -17.02 -17.38
N LEU A 162 -35.40 -17.48 -18.61
CA LEU A 162 -34.20 -18.26 -18.94
C LEU A 162 -32.96 -17.35 -18.97
N GLY A 163 -33.08 -16.15 -19.56
CA GLY A 163 -32.01 -15.15 -19.54
C GLY A 163 -31.66 -14.70 -18.13
N PHE A 164 -32.67 -14.49 -17.28
CA PHE A 164 -32.44 -14.17 -15.87
C PHE A 164 -31.78 -15.32 -15.12
N SER A 165 -32.31 -16.54 -15.20
CA SER A 165 -31.77 -17.69 -14.44
C SER A 165 -30.39 -18.13 -14.94
N VAL A 166 -30.25 -18.41 -16.24
CA VAL A 166 -28.99 -18.92 -16.82
C VAL A 166 -27.91 -17.84 -16.85
N GLY A 167 -28.30 -16.59 -17.15
CA GLY A 167 -27.39 -15.45 -17.16
C GLY A 167 -26.84 -15.10 -15.78
N VAL A 168 -27.70 -15.06 -14.75
CA VAL A 168 -27.27 -14.79 -13.37
C VAL A 168 -26.47 -15.94 -12.80
N VAL A 169 -26.88 -17.21 -13.01
CA VAL A 169 -26.14 -18.38 -12.51
C VAL A 169 -24.77 -18.49 -13.18
N LEU A 170 -24.66 -18.35 -14.50
CA LEU A 170 -23.36 -18.37 -15.18
C LEU A 170 -22.48 -17.20 -14.74
N SER A 171 -23.03 -15.99 -14.62
CA SER A 171 -22.28 -14.83 -14.13
C SER A 171 -21.78 -15.06 -12.69
N PHE A 172 -22.61 -15.65 -11.84
CA PHE A 172 -22.24 -16.03 -10.48
C PHE A 172 -21.15 -17.12 -10.46
N CYS A 173 -21.23 -18.13 -11.33
CA CYS A 173 -20.19 -19.14 -11.51
C CYS A 173 -18.87 -18.52 -11.99
N PHE A 174 -18.89 -17.57 -12.92
CA PHE A 174 -17.71 -16.87 -13.40
C PHE A 174 -17.10 -15.97 -12.32
N VAL A 175 -17.92 -15.29 -11.51
CA VAL A 175 -17.47 -14.50 -10.34
C VAL A 175 -16.86 -15.39 -9.26
N ILE A 176 -17.45 -16.55 -8.98
CA ILE A 176 -16.88 -17.55 -8.04
C ILE A 176 -15.59 -18.15 -8.61
N LEU A 177 -15.54 -18.44 -9.90
CA LEU A 177 -14.34 -18.95 -10.55
C LEU A 177 -13.23 -17.88 -10.59
N HIS A 178 -13.59 -16.61 -10.71
CA HIS A 178 -12.66 -15.50 -10.55
C HIS A 178 -12.10 -15.48 -9.13
N SER A 179 -12.95 -15.46 -8.10
CA SER A 179 -12.52 -15.36 -6.70
C SER A 179 -11.71 -16.57 -6.21
N ARG A 180 -12.09 -17.79 -6.60
CA ARG A 180 -11.32 -19.01 -6.26
C ARG A 180 -9.99 -19.12 -6.98
N VAL A 181 -9.86 -18.48 -8.13
CA VAL A 181 -8.60 -18.51 -8.90
C VAL A 181 -7.68 -17.35 -8.49
N ASP A 182 -8.22 -16.23 -8.03
CA ASP A 182 -7.44 -15.19 -7.32
C ASP A 182 -6.75 -15.80 -6.08
N GLU A 183 -7.46 -16.67 -5.33
CA GLU A 183 -6.87 -17.47 -4.24
C GLU A 183 -5.77 -18.47 -4.66
N ALA A 184 -5.76 -18.93 -5.92
CA ALA A 184 -4.76 -19.87 -6.42
C ALA A 184 -3.53 -19.14 -7.02
N HIS A 185 -3.73 -17.96 -7.61
CA HIS A 185 -2.65 -17.10 -8.07
C HIS A 185 -1.85 -16.53 -6.90
N ASP A 186 -2.55 -16.06 -5.85
CA ASP A 186 -1.93 -15.67 -4.58
C ASP A 186 -1.13 -16.83 -3.97
N ARG A 187 -1.61 -18.08 -4.08
CA ARG A 187 -0.87 -19.27 -3.62
C ARG A 187 0.39 -19.58 -4.42
N THR A 188 0.46 -19.19 -5.69
CA THR A 188 1.61 -19.50 -6.55
C THR A 188 2.68 -18.41 -6.47
N GLU A 189 2.27 -17.14 -6.37
CA GLU A 189 3.17 -16.04 -5.98
C GLU A 189 3.59 -16.18 -4.51
N SER A 190 2.72 -16.67 -3.62
CA SER A 190 3.11 -17.00 -2.24
C SER A 190 4.14 -18.11 -2.22
N VAL A 191 4.02 -19.19 -3.02
CA VAL A 191 5.02 -20.29 -3.08
C VAL A 191 6.37 -19.82 -3.62
N GLY A 192 6.41 -18.91 -4.60
CA GLY A 192 7.67 -18.30 -5.06
C GLY A 192 8.29 -17.37 -4.01
N ILE A 193 7.46 -16.66 -3.24
CA ILE A 193 7.87 -15.92 -2.04
C ILE A 193 8.21 -16.90 -0.90
N GLN A 194 7.66 -18.11 -0.90
CA GLN A 194 7.81 -19.11 0.16
C GLN A 194 9.16 -19.80 0.07
N ASP A 195 9.79 -20.00 -1.09
CA ASP A 195 11.17 -20.49 -1.14
C ASP A 195 12.16 -19.44 -0.59
N GLU A 196 11.95 -18.16 -0.91
CA GLU A 196 12.76 -17.06 -0.38
C GLU A 196 12.47 -16.82 1.12
N GLN A 197 11.20 -16.91 1.52
CA GLN A 197 10.77 -16.87 2.92
C GLN A 197 11.10 -18.15 3.68
N LEU A 198 11.27 -19.32 3.06
CA LEU A 198 11.65 -20.58 3.72
C LEU A 198 13.13 -20.57 4.02
N GLN A 199 13.95 -20.03 3.11
CA GLN A 199 15.37 -19.81 3.37
C GLN A 199 15.59 -18.77 4.48
N VAL A 200 14.78 -17.71 4.49
CA VAL A 200 14.72 -16.73 5.60
C VAL A 200 14.03 -17.31 6.85
N ALA A 201 13.06 -18.22 6.71
CA ALA A 201 12.34 -18.83 7.83
C ALA A 201 13.13 -19.95 8.49
N ILE A 202 14.07 -20.58 7.80
CA ILE A 202 15.08 -21.46 8.42
C ILE A 202 16.04 -20.62 9.28
N ASP A 203 16.35 -19.39 8.84
CA ASP A 203 17.10 -18.39 9.62
C ASP A 203 16.26 -17.75 10.76
N VAL A 204 14.94 -17.68 10.62
CA VAL A 204 14.03 -17.16 11.67
C VAL A 204 13.59 -18.25 12.64
N ALA A 205 13.41 -19.51 12.21
CA ALA A 205 13.06 -20.63 13.07
C ALA A 205 14.21 -20.98 14.03
N SER A 206 15.46 -20.78 13.60
CA SER A 206 16.63 -20.83 14.48
C SER A 206 16.67 -19.66 15.50
N LEU A 207 15.98 -18.54 15.22
CA LEU A 207 15.77 -17.42 16.16
C LEU A 207 14.48 -17.53 16.99
N GLN A 208 13.50 -18.34 16.56
CA GLN A 208 12.20 -18.53 17.23
C GLN A 208 12.27 -19.45 18.46
N ALA A 209 13.44 -20.03 18.74
CA ALA A 209 13.67 -20.84 19.93
C ALA A 209 13.97 -19.99 21.18
N SER A 210 13.29 -18.84 21.41
CA SER A 210 13.10 -18.20 22.73
C SER A 210 12.42 -16.81 22.67
N GLY A 211 11.28 -16.60 23.37
CA GLY A 211 11.01 -15.38 24.14
C GLY A 211 10.10 -14.25 23.60
N GLU A 212 9.59 -13.46 24.56
CA GLU A 212 8.49 -12.47 24.56
C GLU A 212 8.70 -11.16 23.74
N ASN A 213 9.60 -11.13 22.75
CA ASN A 213 9.99 -9.92 21.98
C ASN A 213 9.44 -9.84 20.54
N GLN A 214 8.28 -10.46 20.27
CA GLN A 214 7.78 -10.62 18.90
C GLN A 214 7.47 -9.29 18.17
N GLY A 215 7.03 -8.26 18.90
CA GLY A 215 6.62 -6.98 18.31
C GLY A 215 7.79 -6.21 17.67
N ILE A 216 8.91 -6.07 18.39
CA ILE A 216 10.09 -5.35 17.89
C ILE A 216 10.76 -6.11 16.75
N THR A 217 10.90 -7.43 16.85
CA THR A 217 11.48 -8.27 15.78
C THR A 217 10.69 -8.13 14.48
N TRP A 218 9.36 -8.15 14.58
CA TRP A 218 8.47 -7.94 13.45
C TRP A 218 8.66 -6.55 12.84
N VAL A 219 8.69 -5.50 13.65
CA VAL A 219 8.89 -4.11 13.16
C VAL A 219 10.24 -3.96 12.45
N MET A 220 11.32 -4.48 13.04
CA MET A 220 12.65 -4.44 12.45
C MET A 220 12.69 -5.17 11.09
N GLN A 221 12.00 -6.30 10.97
CA GLN A 221 11.88 -7.03 9.71
C GLN A 221 11.12 -6.22 8.64
N ARG A 222 10.02 -5.56 9.02
CA ARG A 222 9.23 -4.72 8.11
C ARG A 222 10.03 -3.53 7.59
N VAL A 223 10.74 -2.85 8.48
CA VAL A 223 11.65 -1.75 8.11
C VAL A 223 12.74 -2.23 7.16
N ARG A 224 13.37 -3.39 7.43
CA ARG A 224 14.35 -3.99 6.52
C ARG A 224 13.78 -4.28 5.13
N GLN A 225 12.60 -4.89 5.06
CA GLN A 225 11.94 -5.20 3.78
C GLN A 225 11.60 -3.93 3.00
N ALA A 226 11.07 -2.91 3.66
CA ALA A 226 10.70 -1.66 3.02
C ALA A 226 11.95 -0.90 2.52
N ALA A 227 13.04 -0.87 3.30
CA ALA A 227 14.33 -0.31 2.88
C ALA A 227 14.91 -1.04 1.65
N GLN A 228 14.92 -2.37 1.66
CA GLN A 228 15.40 -3.17 0.52
C GLN A 228 14.62 -2.87 -0.77
N ARG A 229 13.29 -2.70 -0.66
CA ARG A 229 12.43 -2.39 -1.82
C ARG A 229 12.66 -0.99 -2.37
N SER A 230 12.96 -0.01 -1.50
CA SER A 230 13.26 1.37 -1.91
C SER A 230 14.71 1.57 -2.36
N GLY A 231 15.56 0.55 -2.27
CA GLY A 231 17.01 0.68 -2.53
C GLY A 231 17.78 1.42 -1.41
N THR A 232 17.18 1.54 -0.22
CA THR A 232 17.79 2.16 0.96
C THR A 232 18.46 1.10 1.82
N ARG A 233 19.58 1.45 2.49
CA ARG A 233 20.22 0.54 3.44
C ARG A 233 19.37 0.41 4.71
N PRO A 234 18.97 -0.79 5.15
CA PRO A 234 18.16 -0.94 6.35
C PRO A 234 18.78 -0.30 7.61
N GLU A 235 20.10 -0.29 7.70
CA GLU A 235 20.86 0.23 8.83
C GLU A 235 20.78 1.75 8.94
N SER A 236 20.38 2.46 7.87
CA SER A 236 20.18 3.91 7.91
C SER A 236 18.83 4.32 8.49
N ILE A 237 17.95 3.36 8.81
CA ILE A 237 16.63 3.64 9.38
C ILE A 237 16.62 3.23 10.85
N ARG A 238 16.52 4.22 11.73
CA ARG A 238 16.41 4.04 13.16
C ARG A 238 14.96 3.76 13.54
N VAL A 239 14.73 2.67 14.26
CA VAL A 239 13.44 2.40 14.90
C VAL A 239 13.49 2.96 16.31
N VAL A 240 12.60 3.90 16.61
CA VAL A 240 12.43 4.47 17.95
C VAL A 240 11.24 3.78 18.62
N ALA A 241 11.49 2.95 19.64
CA ALA A 241 10.44 2.27 20.38
C ALA A 241 9.74 3.24 21.35
N VAL A 242 8.52 3.65 21.00
CA VAL A 242 7.73 4.64 21.74
C VAL A 242 7.04 3.98 22.93
N SER A 243 7.62 4.16 24.11
CA SER A 243 7.26 3.47 25.35
C SER A 243 6.34 4.27 26.28
N LYS A 244 5.79 5.41 25.82
CA LYS A 244 4.83 6.19 26.61
C LYS A 244 3.68 5.33 27.12
N THR A 245 3.29 5.55 28.38
CA THR A 245 2.29 4.79 29.14
C THR A 245 2.65 3.32 29.42
N LYS A 246 3.86 2.85 29.07
CA LYS A 246 4.31 1.48 29.32
C LYS A 246 5.21 1.40 30.56
N PRO A 247 5.07 0.37 31.42
CA PRO A 247 5.96 0.13 32.55
C PRO A 247 7.42 -0.06 32.16
N VAL A 248 8.31 0.20 33.12
CA VAL A 248 9.77 0.02 33.01
C VAL A 248 10.13 -1.41 32.62
N SER A 249 9.38 -2.42 33.08
CA SER A 249 9.64 -3.84 32.78
C SER A 249 9.62 -4.14 31.27
N MET A 250 8.64 -3.62 30.52
CA MET A 250 8.59 -3.82 29.07
C MET A 250 9.75 -3.12 28.33
N ILE A 251 10.23 -2.00 28.88
CA ILE A 251 11.39 -1.29 28.31
C ILE A 251 12.67 -2.09 28.59
N ARG A 252 12.78 -2.64 29.81
CA ARG A 252 13.85 -3.53 30.23
C ARG A 252 13.97 -4.75 29.34
N GLU A 253 12.85 -5.42 29.07
CA GLU A 253 12.80 -6.60 28.19
C GLU A 253 13.34 -6.30 26.78
N LEU A 254 12.91 -5.18 26.18
CA LEU A 254 13.43 -4.75 24.88
C LEU A 254 14.90 -4.36 24.93
N TYR A 255 15.33 -3.73 26.02
CA TYR A 255 16.73 -3.37 26.23
C TYR A 255 17.61 -4.62 26.31
N ASP A 256 17.18 -5.64 27.06
CA ASP A 256 17.88 -6.91 27.22
C ASP A 256 17.94 -7.68 25.88
N ALA A 257 16.95 -7.47 25.00
CA ALA A 257 16.95 -7.93 23.61
C ALA A 257 17.89 -7.14 22.67
N GLY A 258 18.63 -6.16 23.19
CA GLY A 258 19.61 -5.37 22.44
C GLY A 258 19.09 -4.05 21.87
N HIS A 259 17.81 -3.70 22.08
CA HIS A 259 17.29 -2.40 21.64
C HIS A 259 17.84 -1.27 22.54
N ARG A 260 18.10 -0.09 21.96
CA ARG A 260 18.66 1.06 22.71
C ARG A 260 17.89 2.37 22.52
N CYS A 261 17.12 2.52 21.44
CA CYS A 261 16.50 3.80 21.08
C CYS A 261 15.04 3.86 21.54
N PHE A 262 14.76 4.60 22.61
CA PHE A 262 13.41 4.67 23.19
C PHE A 262 12.83 6.08 23.14
N GLY A 263 11.54 6.18 22.80
CA GLY A 263 10.83 7.44 22.64
C GLY A 263 9.82 7.69 23.75
N GLU A 264 9.86 8.87 24.37
CA GLU A 264 8.91 9.29 25.40
C GLU A 264 8.25 10.64 25.08
N ASN A 265 7.00 10.79 25.54
CA ASN A 265 6.20 11.99 25.29
C ASN A 265 6.06 12.90 26.52
N TYR A 266 6.28 12.38 27.72
CA TYR A 266 6.00 13.10 28.97
C TYR A 266 7.28 13.26 29.78
N VAL A 267 7.62 14.49 30.14
CA VAL A 267 8.88 14.81 30.81
C VAL A 267 9.02 14.07 32.15
N GLN A 268 7.95 13.97 32.92
CA GLN A 268 8.00 13.30 34.21
C GLN A 268 8.24 11.78 34.05
N GLU A 269 7.55 11.17 33.09
CA GLU A 269 7.66 9.74 32.81
C GLU A 269 9.07 9.35 32.32
N ILE A 270 9.69 10.14 31.43
CA ILE A 270 11.04 9.85 30.96
C ILE A 270 12.08 10.01 32.07
N ILE A 271 11.92 10.98 32.98
CA ILE A 271 12.82 11.16 34.14
C ILE A 271 12.74 9.94 35.06
N GLU A 272 11.52 9.51 35.39
CA GLU A 272 11.27 8.34 36.23
C GLU A 272 11.84 7.06 35.61
N LYS A 273 11.63 6.85 34.31
CA LYS A 273 12.13 5.69 33.57
C LYS A 273 13.65 5.69 33.41
N ALA A 274 14.24 6.83 33.03
CA ALA A 274 15.67 6.94 32.80
C ALA A 274 16.48 6.65 34.06
N SER A 275 15.98 7.01 35.24
CA SER A 275 16.64 6.71 36.52
C SER A 275 16.65 5.22 36.89
N GLN A 276 15.72 4.42 36.33
CA GLN A 276 15.56 2.99 36.62
C GLN A 276 16.13 2.08 35.53
N LEU A 277 16.59 2.67 34.42
CA LEU A 277 17.05 1.97 33.23
C LEU A 277 18.55 2.23 32.96
N PRO A 278 19.22 1.41 32.13
CA PRO A 278 20.64 1.54 31.87
C PRO A 278 20.98 2.87 31.18
N GLN A 279 22.18 3.36 31.45
CA GLN A 279 22.63 4.68 31.00
C GLN A 279 23.01 4.72 29.51
N ASP A 280 23.19 3.57 28.87
CA ASP A 280 23.45 3.44 27.43
C ASP A 280 22.17 3.41 26.59
N ILE A 281 20.98 3.55 27.20
CA ILE A 281 19.76 3.86 26.47
C ILE A 281 19.90 5.22 25.78
N GLU A 282 19.50 5.28 24.51
CA GLU A 282 19.38 6.50 23.74
C GLU A 282 17.94 7.01 23.85
N TRP A 283 17.71 7.94 24.78
CA TRP A 283 16.39 8.53 24.97
C TRP A 283 16.10 9.59 23.92
N HIS A 284 14.92 9.48 23.30
CA HIS A 284 14.36 10.45 22.38
C HIS A 284 13.12 11.11 23.03
N PHE A 285 13.13 12.43 23.18
CA PHE A 285 11.95 13.16 23.61
C PHE A 285 11.12 13.60 22.39
N ILE A 286 9.89 13.10 22.29
CA ILE A 286 9.01 13.22 21.11
C ILE A 286 7.61 13.76 21.44
N GLY A 287 7.42 14.33 22.64
CA GLY A 287 6.19 15.00 23.05
C GLY A 287 6.34 16.51 23.07
N ASN A 288 5.23 17.25 23.19
CA ASN A 288 5.30 18.71 23.23
C ASN A 288 6.14 19.20 24.44
N LEU A 289 7.09 20.10 24.19
CA LEU A 289 8.00 20.62 25.22
C LEU A 289 7.70 22.07 25.59
N GLN A 290 7.17 22.26 26.79
CA GLN A 290 7.05 23.59 27.39
C GLN A 290 8.40 24.08 27.93
N SER A 291 8.68 25.38 27.81
CA SER A 291 9.99 25.96 28.20
C SER A 291 10.35 25.72 29.67
N ASN A 292 9.38 25.72 30.60
CA ASN A 292 9.60 25.45 32.02
C ASN A 292 9.96 23.98 32.31
N LYS A 293 9.71 23.05 31.38
CA LYS A 293 10.02 21.63 31.51
C LYS A 293 11.38 21.25 30.93
N VAL A 294 12.05 22.16 30.23
CA VAL A 294 13.39 21.94 29.65
C VAL A 294 14.43 21.62 30.72
N LYS A 295 14.51 22.44 31.79
CA LYS A 295 15.48 22.21 32.87
C LYS A 295 15.25 20.86 33.58
N PRO A 296 14.02 20.52 34.04
CA PRO A 296 13.73 19.20 34.58
C PRO A 296 14.15 18.06 33.65
N LEU A 297 13.81 18.14 32.37
CA LEU A 297 14.14 17.11 31.38
C LEU A 297 15.66 16.90 31.25
N LEU A 298 16.41 17.98 31.02
CA LEU A 298 17.87 17.90 30.84
C LEU A 298 18.62 17.55 32.12
N SER A 299 18.10 17.89 33.29
CA SER A 299 18.70 17.48 34.56
C SER A 299 18.39 16.02 34.92
N GLY A 300 17.16 15.56 34.65
CA GLY A 300 16.72 14.22 35.04
C GLY A 300 17.04 13.10 34.04
N VAL A 301 17.43 13.43 32.80
CA VAL A 301 17.77 12.43 31.77
C VAL A 301 19.18 12.67 31.20
N PRO A 302 20.25 12.23 31.90
CA PRO A 302 21.64 12.39 31.47
C PRO A 302 21.92 11.85 30.05
N ASN A 303 21.30 10.74 29.69
CA ASN A 303 21.42 10.06 28.39
C ASN A 303 20.31 10.44 27.39
N LEU A 304 19.78 11.68 27.47
CA LEU A 304 18.93 12.23 26.41
C LEU A 304 19.77 12.40 25.13
N ALA A 305 19.54 11.51 24.17
CA ALA A 305 20.28 11.46 22.91
C ALA A 305 19.72 12.44 21.87
N MET A 306 18.39 12.60 21.84
CA MET A 306 17.72 13.45 20.85
C MET A 306 16.43 14.07 21.38
N LEU A 307 16.13 15.29 20.93
CA LEU A 307 14.86 15.97 21.17
C LEU A 307 14.24 16.36 19.82
N GLU A 308 13.09 15.79 19.50
CA GLU A 308 12.56 15.82 18.12
C GLU A 308 11.49 16.90 17.87
N VAL A 309 11.22 17.74 18.86
CA VAL A 309 10.01 18.58 18.98
C VAL A 309 10.31 20.07 19.06
N VAL A 310 11.44 20.54 18.51
CA VAL A 310 11.75 21.98 18.52
C VAL A 310 10.87 22.68 17.48
N ASP A 311 9.93 23.51 17.92
CA ASP A 311 8.99 24.19 17.03
C ASP A 311 9.11 25.73 17.05
N ASN A 312 9.96 26.30 17.93
CA ASN A 312 10.17 27.73 18.00
C ASN A 312 11.53 28.13 18.61
N GLN A 313 11.96 29.36 18.32
CA GLN A 313 13.26 29.89 18.79
C GLN A 313 13.35 30.03 20.31
N LYS A 314 12.24 30.27 21.03
CA LYS A 314 12.27 30.42 22.50
C LYS A 314 12.65 29.10 23.16
N VAL A 315 12.08 27.99 22.69
CA VAL A 315 12.41 26.63 23.15
C VAL A 315 13.87 26.30 22.79
N ALA A 316 14.31 26.57 21.55
CA ALA A 316 15.70 26.37 21.14
C ALA A 316 16.70 27.14 22.01
N ASN A 317 16.47 28.44 22.25
CA ASN A 317 17.33 29.28 23.10
C ASN A 317 17.33 28.84 24.56
N HIS A 318 16.21 28.30 25.06
CA HIS A 318 16.15 27.78 26.42
C HIS A 318 16.90 26.44 26.54
N LEU A 319 16.77 25.57 25.53
CA LEU A 319 17.53 24.32 25.44
C LEU A 319 19.03 24.59 25.41
N ASP A 320 19.50 25.46 24.50
CA ASP A 320 20.92 25.80 24.35
C ASP A 320 21.54 26.29 25.66
N ARG A 321 20.90 27.29 26.30
CA ARG A 321 21.36 27.81 27.60
C ARG A 321 21.40 26.76 28.68
N MET A 322 20.42 25.86 28.72
CA MET A 322 20.35 24.81 29.74
C MET A 322 21.37 23.69 29.50
N VAL A 323 21.65 23.30 28.25
CA VAL A 323 22.72 22.36 27.91
C VAL A 323 24.07 22.92 28.37
N SER A 324 24.35 24.19 28.10
CA SER A 324 25.56 24.89 28.57
C SER A 324 25.63 24.97 30.11
N THR A 325 24.55 25.40 30.77
CA THR A 325 24.48 25.52 32.24
C THR A 325 24.75 24.19 32.94
N LEU A 326 24.24 23.09 32.39
CA LEU A 326 24.43 21.75 32.92
C LEU A 326 25.73 21.09 32.45
N LYS A 327 26.54 21.78 31.63
CA LYS A 327 27.80 21.29 31.05
C LYS A 327 27.64 19.94 30.34
N ARG A 328 26.53 19.77 29.62
CA ARG A 328 26.24 18.57 28.84
C ARG A 328 26.92 18.64 27.49
N ASN A 329 27.15 17.47 26.88
CA ASN A 329 27.50 17.40 25.47
C ASN A 329 26.40 18.04 24.60
N PRO A 330 26.74 18.59 23.42
CA PRO A 330 25.76 19.18 22.53
C PRO A 330 24.60 18.23 22.22
N LEU A 331 23.37 18.72 22.38
CA LEU A 331 22.16 17.91 22.24
C LEU A 331 21.70 17.89 20.78
N LYS A 332 21.47 16.69 20.23
CA LYS A 332 20.85 16.56 18.90
C LYS A 332 19.39 16.98 18.95
N VAL A 333 18.99 17.80 18.01
CA VAL A 333 17.61 18.30 17.91
C VAL A 333 17.06 18.15 16.50
N LEU A 334 15.77 17.80 16.42
CA LEU A 334 14.99 17.91 15.19
C LEU A 334 13.98 19.04 15.33
N VAL A 335 13.72 19.74 14.21
CA VAL A 335 12.66 20.74 14.13
C VAL A 335 11.33 20.06 13.78
N GLU A 336 10.31 20.24 14.60
CA GLU A 336 8.97 19.71 14.32
C GLU A 336 8.25 20.63 13.33
N VAL A 337 7.95 20.12 12.15
CA VAL A 337 7.24 20.83 11.09
C VAL A 337 5.76 20.47 11.09
N ASN A 338 4.93 21.51 11.08
CA ASN A 338 3.49 21.41 10.99
C ASN A 338 3.05 21.05 9.57
N THR A 339 2.90 19.75 9.34
CA THR A 339 2.25 19.25 8.13
C THR A 339 0.72 19.17 8.29
N THR A 340 0.19 19.24 9.52
CA THR A 340 -1.22 18.97 9.80
C THR A 340 -1.82 19.65 11.04
N LYS A 341 -1.14 19.63 12.19
CA LYS A 341 -1.66 20.08 13.49
C LYS A 341 -0.66 20.84 14.38
N SER A 342 0.57 20.35 14.54
CA SER A 342 1.57 20.85 15.49
C SER A 342 2.94 21.04 14.85
N GLY A 343 3.74 21.94 15.42
CA GLY A 343 5.06 22.29 14.90
C GLY A 343 5.11 23.69 14.29
N ILE A 344 6.28 24.04 13.75
CA ILE A 344 6.48 25.29 13.02
C ILE A 344 5.80 25.22 11.64
N ASP A 345 5.26 26.34 11.17
CA ASP A 345 4.75 26.42 9.81
C ASP A 345 5.88 26.10 8.79
N PRO A 346 5.62 25.29 7.75
CA PRO A 346 6.63 24.94 6.73
C PRO A 346 7.36 26.15 6.14
N SER A 347 6.68 27.30 5.99
CA SER A 347 7.29 28.54 5.47
C SER A 347 8.36 29.13 6.40
N ASN A 348 8.24 28.92 7.70
CA ASN A 348 9.17 29.42 8.72
C ASN A 348 10.22 28.38 9.14
N CYS A 349 10.17 27.16 8.58
CA CYS A 349 11.06 26.05 8.92
C CYS A 349 12.54 26.39 8.67
N VAL A 350 12.84 27.07 7.57
CA VAL A 350 14.22 27.44 7.19
C VAL A 350 14.83 28.39 8.22
N ASP A 351 14.09 29.40 8.65
CA ASP A 351 14.59 30.39 9.60
C ASP A 351 14.80 29.79 10.99
N LEU A 352 13.92 28.89 11.43
CA LEU A 352 14.12 28.17 12.68
C LEU A 352 15.33 27.22 12.62
N ALA A 353 15.49 26.48 11.52
CA ALA A 353 16.65 25.59 11.35
C ALA A 353 17.98 26.37 11.32
N LYS A 354 18.02 27.51 10.63
CA LYS A 354 19.15 28.46 10.66
C LYS A 354 19.45 28.94 12.07
N HIS A 355 18.42 29.35 12.80
CA HIS A 355 18.58 29.80 14.18
C HIS A 355 19.18 28.70 15.06
N VAL A 356 18.66 27.47 14.99
CA VAL A 356 19.21 26.35 15.75
C VAL A 356 20.66 26.04 15.36
N LYS A 357 20.98 26.02 14.06
CA LYS A 357 22.33 25.66 13.59
C LYS A 357 23.38 26.74 13.87
N LEU A 358 23.03 28.01 13.72
CA LEU A 358 23.98 29.13 13.75
C LEU A 358 24.02 29.87 15.10
N SER A 359 22.90 29.91 15.83
CA SER A 359 22.75 30.70 17.05
C SER A 359 22.73 29.85 18.33
N CYS A 360 22.67 28.52 18.24
CA CYS A 360 22.62 27.62 19.39
C CYS A 360 23.83 26.65 19.41
N PRO A 361 25.02 27.09 19.89
CA PRO A 361 26.24 26.30 19.81
C PRO A 361 26.24 25.00 20.63
N ASN A 362 25.34 24.86 21.60
CA ASN A 362 25.17 23.65 22.41
C ASN A 362 24.10 22.71 21.86
N LEU A 363 23.52 23.03 20.70
CA LEU A 363 22.58 22.17 19.99
C LEU A 363 23.18 21.71 18.66
N VAL A 364 22.86 20.49 18.27
CA VAL A 364 23.22 19.93 16.97
C VAL A 364 21.94 19.78 16.16
N PHE A 365 21.69 20.72 15.25
CA PHE A 365 20.63 20.56 14.27
C PHE A 365 20.88 19.27 13.47
N SER A 366 19.99 18.30 13.63
CA SER A 366 20.14 16.95 13.08
C SER A 366 19.09 16.63 12.02
N GLY A 367 18.04 17.44 11.88
CA GLY A 367 17.01 17.22 10.87
C GLY A 367 15.62 17.72 11.24
N LEU A 368 14.60 17.12 10.63
CA LEU A 368 13.21 17.51 10.74
C LEU A 368 12.34 16.35 11.24
N MET A 369 11.23 16.69 11.91
CA MET A 369 10.24 15.74 12.40
C MET A 369 8.85 16.18 11.97
N THR A 370 7.96 15.22 11.69
CA THR A 370 6.53 15.50 11.65
C THR A 370 5.71 14.36 12.22
N ILE A 371 4.60 14.69 12.87
CA ILE A 371 3.61 13.71 13.31
C ILE A 371 2.79 13.18 12.11
N GLY A 372 2.55 14.01 11.09
CA GLY A 372 1.68 13.68 9.96
C GLY A 372 0.20 13.63 10.34
N ARG A 373 -0.67 13.19 9.42
CA ARG A 373 -2.12 13.01 9.68
C ARG A 373 -2.39 11.57 10.13
N PRO A 374 -3.32 11.36 11.09
CA PRO A 374 -3.73 10.03 11.49
C PRO A 374 -4.62 9.34 10.43
N ASP A 375 -5.27 10.09 9.55
CA ASP A 375 -6.15 9.58 8.51
C ASP A 375 -5.42 9.50 7.15
N TYR A 376 -5.51 8.34 6.51
CA TYR A 376 -4.81 7.97 5.27
C TYR A 376 -5.14 8.82 4.03
N THR A 377 -5.94 9.86 4.19
CA THR A 377 -6.46 10.70 3.10
C THR A 377 -5.40 11.63 2.51
N SER A 378 -4.33 11.94 3.25
CA SER A 378 -3.29 12.92 2.86
C SER A 378 -1.85 12.43 3.12
N THR A 379 -1.64 11.12 3.32
CA THR A 379 -0.34 10.59 3.78
C THR A 379 0.85 10.89 2.86
N PRO A 380 0.75 10.77 1.52
CA PRO A 380 1.88 11.16 0.65
C PRO A 380 2.21 12.65 0.73
N GLU A 381 1.22 13.50 0.97
CA GLU A 381 1.39 14.96 0.97
C GLU A 381 2.18 15.43 2.20
N ASN A 382 1.92 14.88 3.39
CA ASN A 382 2.64 15.29 4.60
C ASN A 382 4.13 14.93 4.53
N PHE A 383 4.44 13.69 4.13
CA PHE A 383 5.83 13.24 3.99
C PHE A 383 6.55 13.99 2.88
N LYS A 384 5.85 14.28 1.77
CA LYS A 384 6.39 15.13 0.71
C LYS A 384 6.66 16.55 1.19
N THR A 385 5.76 17.15 1.98
CA THR A 385 5.98 18.48 2.57
C THR A 385 7.22 18.47 3.45
N LEU A 386 7.39 17.46 4.32
CA LEU A 386 8.59 17.35 5.15
C LEU A 386 9.88 17.15 4.32
N SER A 387 9.83 16.31 3.29
CA SER A 387 10.95 16.10 2.37
C SER A 387 11.31 17.38 1.62
N ASN A 388 10.32 18.17 1.18
CA ASN A 388 10.57 19.46 0.54
C ASN A 388 11.21 20.45 1.55
N CYS A 389 10.70 20.50 2.79
CA CYS A 389 11.31 21.31 3.84
C CYS A 389 12.77 20.91 4.08
N ARG A 390 13.12 19.62 4.03
CA ARG A 390 14.51 19.16 4.12
C ARG A 390 15.37 19.78 3.04
N THR A 391 14.96 19.67 1.78
CA THR A 391 15.68 20.27 0.65
C THR A 391 15.87 21.78 0.82
N GLU A 392 14.80 22.49 1.21
CA GLU A 392 14.85 23.95 1.40
C GLU A 392 15.68 24.39 2.61
N VAL A 393 15.76 23.58 3.67
CA VAL A 393 16.62 23.82 4.84
C VAL A 393 18.08 23.50 4.53
N CYS A 394 18.35 22.42 3.81
CA CYS A 394 19.71 21.94 3.53
C CYS A 394 20.50 22.90 2.64
N LYS A 395 19.85 23.50 1.63
CA LYS A 395 20.45 24.46 0.70
C LYS A 395 21.16 25.64 1.40
N PRO A 396 20.49 26.47 2.22
CA PRO A 396 21.12 27.61 2.86
C PRO A 396 21.99 27.25 4.06
N LEU A 397 21.91 26.02 4.57
CA LEU A 397 22.79 25.52 5.63
C LEU A 397 24.04 24.83 5.10
N GLU A 398 24.18 24.73 3.76
CA GLU A 398 25.27 24.00 3.09
C GLU A 398 25.45 22.57 3.64
N MET A 399 24.32 21.93 3.95
CA MET A 399 24.26 20.63 4.60
C MET A 399 23.79 19.58 3.59
N PRO A 400 24.50 18.45 3.41
CA PRO A 400 24.01 17.35 2.59
C PRO A 400 22.68 16.82 3.13
N GLU A 401 21.72 16.51 2.24
CA GLU A 401 20.41 16.01 2.65
C GLU A 401 20.50 14.69 3.43
N GLU A 402 21.51 13.87 3.15
CA GLU A 402 21.76 12.60 3.83
C GLU A 402 22.13 12.78 5.32
N GLN A 403 22.64 13.96 5.68
CA GLN A 403 22.94 14.31 7.08
C GLN A 403 21.73 14.90 7.80
N CYS A 404 20.66 15.26 7.06
CA CYS A 404 19.46 15.88 7.60
C CYS A 404 18.38 14.81 7.79
N GLU A 405 18.32 14.27 9.02
CA GLU A 405 17.42 13.19 9.38
C GLU A 405 15.95 13.57 9.18
N LEU A 406 15.13 12.63 8.72
CA LEU A 406 13.68 12.78 8.67
C LEU A 406 13.02 11.81 9.65
N SER A 407 12.42 12.35 10.69
CA SER A 407 11.62 11.59 11.64
C SER A 407 10.15 11.64 11.25
N MET A 408 9.70 10.60 10.54
CA MET A 408 8.32 10.47 10.08
C MET A 408 7.93 9.00 9.89
N GLY A 409 6.69 8.67 10.24
CA GLY A 409 6.19 7.30 10.27
C GLY A 409 5.94 6.79 11.69
N MET A 410 4.82 6.10 11.90
CA MET A 410 4.31 5.61 13.18
C MET A 410 3.69 4.21 13.09
N SER A 411 3.37 3.57 14.23
CA SER A 411 2.77 2.22 14.28
C SER A 411 1.57 2.00 13.40
N PHE A 412 0.70 3.00 13.22
CA PHE A 412 -0.49 2.85 12.38
C PHE A 412 -0.13 2.55 10.91
N TYR A 413 1.03 3.02 10.47
CA TYR A 413 1.59 2.71 9.15
C TYR A 413 2.21 1.30 9.09
N LEU A 414 2.54 0.71 10.24
CA LEU A 414 3.19 -0.60 10.40
C LEU A 414 2.33 -1.60 11.21
N THR A 415 0.99 -1.56 11.18
CA THR A 415 0.18 -2.45 12.03
C THR A 415 -0.06 -3.84 11.42
N ARG A 416 -0.07 -4.86 12.28
CA ARG A 416 -0.51 -6.23 12.00
C ARG A 416 -2.01 -6.27 11.62
N PRO A 417 -2.46 -7.17 10.72
CA PRO A 417 -3.89 -7.36 10.44
C PRO A 417 -4.71 -7.86 11.65
N ASP A 418 -4.06 -8.53 12.61
CA ASP A 418 -4.77 -9.41 13.56
C ASP A 418 -5.45 -8.70 14.76
N SER A 419 -5.32 -7.38 14.92
CA SER A 419 -5.74 -6.68 16.17
C SER A 419 -7.08 -5.94 16.11
N VAL A 420 -7.99 -6.29 15.18
CA VAL A 420 -9.36 -5.76 15.20
C VAL A 420 -10.28 -6.78 15.87
N ASP A 421 -10.62 -6.53 17.12
CA ASP A 421 -11.61 -7.33 17.84
C ASP A 421 -13.02 -7.06 17.26
N VAL A 422 -13.63 -8.07 16.63
CA VAL A 422 -14.99 -7.99 16.07
C VAL A 422 -15.83 -9.16 16.59
N SER A 423 -15.84 -9.35 17.90
CA SER A 423 -16.79 -10.22 18.58
C SER A 423 -18.16 -9.56 18.72
N GLN A 424 -18.90 -9.33 17.63
CA GLN A 424 -20.36 -9.21 17.62
C GLN A 424 -20.92 -9.16 16.18
N GLY A 425 -21.86 -10.05 15.85
CA GLY A 425 -22.66 -10.00 14.61
C GLY A 425 -22.68 -11.29 13.77
N PHE A 426 -23.91 -11.75 13.51
CA PHE A 426 -24.39 -12.98 12.86
C PHE A 426 -23.85 -13.27 11.44
N PHE A 427 -23.79 -14.57 11.09
CA PHE A 427 -23.37 -15.23 9.82
C PHE A 427 -21.86 -15.48 9.60
N PRO A 428 -21.34 -16.70 9.89
CA PRO A 428 -19.91 -17.03 9.79
C PRO A 428 -19.34 -17.15 8.37
N SER A 429 -20.11 -17.67 7.41
CA SER A 429 -19.57 -18.12 6.11
C SER A 429 -19.41 -17.00 5.08
N LEU A 430 -20.27 -15.98 5.12
CA LEU A 430 -20.13 -14.78 4.27
C LEU A 430 -19.05 -13.81 4.80
N LYS A 431 -18.83 -13.80 6.12
CA LYS A 431 -17.80 -12.98 6.77
C LYS A 431 -16.42 -13.36 6.26
N LEU A 432 -16.06 -14.64 6.21
CA LEU A 432 -14.72 -15.08 5.83
C LEU A 432 -14.29 -14.64 4.41
N CYS A 433 -15.21 -14.63 3.45
CA CYS A 433 -14.91 -14.29 2.05
C CYS A 433 -14.84 -12.77 1.80
N LEU A 434 -15.73 -11.98 2.43
CA LEU A 434 -15.61 -10.51 2.39
C LEU A 434 -14.41 -10.03 3.22
N PHE A 435 -14.15 -10.65 4.36
CA PHE A 435 -13.09 -10.28 5.27
C PHE A 435 -11.72 -10.56 4.66
N THR A 436 -11.50 -11.71 4.02
CA THR A 436 -10.23 -11.98 3.31
C THR A 436 -9.96 -11.02 2.15
N SER A 437 -10.99 -10.57 1.42
CA SER A 437 -10.83 -9.58 0.35
C SER A 437 -10.58 -8.16 0.88
N ILE A 438 -11.21 -7.79 2.01
CA ILE A 438 -11.00 -6.50 2.69
C ILE A 438 -9.64 -6.48 3.38
N GLU A 439 -9.24 -7.54 4.08
CA GLU A 439 -7.91 -7.72 4.67
C GLU A 439 -6.82 -7.64 3.61
N ARG A 440 -6.94 -8.36 2.48
CA ARG A 440 -5.93 -8.29 1.41
C ARG A 440 -5.76 -6.89 0.82
N LYS A 441 -6.86 -6.15 0.64
CA LYS A 441 -6.80 -4.75 0.18
C LYS A 441 -6.15 -3.83 1.22
N ASN A 442 -6.48 -4.03 2.49
CA ASN A 442 -5.90 -3.27 3.59
C ASN A 442 -4.41 -3.59 3.75
N THR A 443 -4.00 -4.86 3.74
CA THR A 443 -2.59 -5.28 3.81
C THR A 443 -1.77 -4.71 2.65
N LYS A 444 -2.28 -4.72 1.42
CA LYS A 444 -1.59 -4.12 0.27
C LYS A 444 -1.44 -2.60 0.43
N LEU A 445 -2.50 -1.92 0.88
CA LEU A 445 -2.47 -0.48 1.15
C LEU A 445 -1.45 -0.13 2.25
N TYR A 446 -1.37 -0.93 3.32
CA TYR A 446 -0.40 -0.73 4.39
C TYR A 446 1.03 -0.95 3.90
N LEU A 447 1.29 -2.03 3.14
CA LEU A 447 2.60 -2.28 2.54
C LEU A 447 3.09 -1.15 1.65
N GLU A 448 2.21 -0.53 0.86
CA GLU A 448 2.57 0.63 0.05
C GLU A 448 2.91 1.86 0.90
N LEU A 449 2.22 2.07 2.02
CA LEU A 449 2.49 3.20 2.92
C LEU A 449 3.84 3.09 3.64
N GLU A 450 4.26 1.88 4.02
CA GLU A 450 5.59 1.67 4.62
C GLU A 450 6.72 1.98 3.64
N ILE A 451 6.54 1.58 2.39
CA ILE A 451 7.49 1.85 1.31
C ILE A 451 7.51 3.36 1.03
N VAL A 452 6.34 4.00 0.93
CA VAL A 452 6.24 5.43 0.63
C VAL A 452 6.98 6.28 1.65
N MET A 453 6.88 6.01 2.97
CA MET A 453 7.61 6.83 3.94
C MET A 453 9.14 6.68 3.84
N ILE A 454 9.64 5.48 3.49
CA ILE A 454 11.07 5.22 3.34
C ILE A 454 11.59 5.73 1.99
N GLU A 455 10.80 5.61 0.91
CA GLU A 455 11.09 6.25 -0.38
C GLU A 455 11.12 7.78 -0.28
N MET A 456 10.29 8.37 0.58
CA MET A 456 10.31 9.80 0.89
C MET A 456 11.47 10.19 1.82
N GLY A 457 12.37 9.25 2.15
CA GLY A 457 13.62 9.50 2.84
C GLY A 457 13.54 9.49 4.36
N SER A 458 12.55 8.81 4.96
CA SER A 458 12.50 8.65 6.42
C SER A 458 13.74 7.93 6.95
N THR A 459 14.37 8.50 7.97
CA THR A 459 15.53 7.93 8.67
C THR A 459 15.19 7.55 10.11
N ASN A 460 14.07 8.02 10.66
CA ASN A 460 13.55 7.61 11.97
C ASN A 460 12.06 7.25 11.88
N VAL A 461 11.70 6.06 12.35
CA VAL A 461 10.31 5.60 12.47
C VAL A 461 9.95 5.39 13.94
N ARG A 462 8.82 5.95 14.37
CA ARG A 462 8.43 6.02 15.80
C ARG A 462 7.28 5.07 16.11
N ILE A 463 7.60 3.90 16.64
CA ILE A 463 6.65 2.77 16.74
C ILE A 463 6.35 2.45 18.21
N GLY A 464 5.08 2.41 18.60
CA GLY A 464 4.65 2.09 19.96
C GLY A 464 3.73 0.89 20.04
N SER A 465 2.47 1.02 19.59
CA SER A 465 1.44 -0.02 19.82
C SER A 465 1.78 -1.37 19.20
N THR A 466 2.48 -1.39 18.07
CA THR A 466 2.95 -2.64 17.43
C THR A 466 4.00 -3.37 18.28
N ILE A 467 4.81 -2.62 19.03
CA ILE A 467 5.89 -3.16 19.86
C ILE A 467 5.36 -3.58 21.23
N PHE A 468 4.66 -2.68 21.90
CA PHE A 468 4.26 -2.83 23.30
C PHE A 468 2.78 -3.21 23.51
N GLY A 469 2.04 -3.46 22.43
CA GLY A 469 0.59 -3.68 22.49
C GLY A 469 -0.24 -2.41 22.75
N PRO A 470 -1.58 -2.55 22.90
CA PRO A 470 -2.51 -1.44 23.05
C PRO A 470 -2.18 -0.55 24.26
N ARG A 471 -2.50 0.74 24.16
CA ARG A 471 -2.16 1.74 25.18
C ARG A 471 -3.35 1.94 26.12
N ASP A 472 -3.05 1.99 27.41
CA ASP A 472 -4.00 2.45 28.42
C ASP A 472 -3.75 3.95 28.70
N TYR A 473 -4.75 4.78 28.44
CA TYR A 473 -4.72 6.23 28.70
C TYR A 473 -5.49 6.62 29.97
N SER A 474 -6.13 5.66 30.66
CA SER A 474 -6.98 5.93 31.82
C SER A 474 -6.23 6.58 32.99
N LYS A 475 -4.90 6.40 33.06
CA LYS A 475 -4.06 6.86 34.18
C LYS A 475 -3.45 8.27 34.04
N LYS A 476 -3.82 9.08 33.03
CA LYS A 476 -3.10 10.34 32.71
C LYS A 476 -3.97 11.60 32.58
N GLN A 477 -5.15 11.62 33.21
CA GLN A 477 -6.00 12.82 33.24
C GLN A 477 -5.72 13.76 34.42
N GLU A 478 -4.61 13.61 35.15
CA GLU A 478 -4.20 14.54 36.22
C GLU A 478 -3.03 15.44 35.83
#